data_AF-A0AAN6VCA9-F1
#
_entry.id   AF-A0AAN6VCA9-F1
#
_cell.length_a   1.000
_cell.length_b   1.000
_cell.length_c   1.000
_cell.angle_alpha   90.00
_cell.angle_beta   90.00
_cell.angle_gamma   90.00
#
_symmetry.space_group_name_H-M   'P 1'
#
loop_
_entity.id
_entity.type
_entity.pdbx_description
1 polymer ?
#
loop_
_entity_poly.entity_id
_entity_poly.type
_entity_poly.pdbx_seq_one_letter_code
_entity_poly.pdbx_strand_id
1 'polypeptide(L)'
;MAPMTWIAGLVLAASSLVSGVPQVPDSATTPNDSASQFVSDLIANATRAEQDQAHEKRFLSCSQDSSLVVNLGYAKYRGVHTASTGLNSWKGIRYAAPPTGHLRWQPPHALPLRLNAPITDAAAFGPICPQTMPAVPNVPFIPGNEDCLFLNVYAPPNASKLPVLVYIHEGGYGMGDGTHDMSEIINANEKGFVAVTLQYRLGAFGWLSSKEVKKNGAVNAGMLDQAFALAWVKLYICQFGGDPSQVTIAGESAGGGSVMYHGIALKGDLGNLLYKQGIAASPYLPFQYKYDDALPTSKYYAFSQAAGCPSSGNVFDCLVSKDTDTLQQASFDVTQASTYGYWAFWPVTDNSYILNRPGQQLPTKKMNGQNLLVGHNANEGPLFVPPILTTQSDVVNWLQGSEFPNLTPAQINTILAANPNDAVTSATGPHFETDGLGSATAVHVSQDANGQQQRANNIYAEATFACPAYWLASAYSDRGASSWLYQYSVPYAFHGSDVAAYFGPQTPNQSDDFALAFRRIWGNFVRTGNPSISAPLANGAGAANPNAPHPATNWPAWSDAAPKLINLNTTGGVASQTPLPWGPVVTQFTGPGLANAISLASAAQWEGGRKARCDVYIGLAASIPL
;
A
#
# COMPACT_ATOMS: atom_id res chain seq x y z
N MET A 1 18.01 -52.63 2.75
CA MET A 1 17.32 -52.46 1.47
C MET A 1 16.98 -50.99 1.31
N ALA A 2 17.74 -50.36 0.43
CA ALA A 2 17.60 -49.07 -0.23
C ALA A 2 18.31 -49.28 -1.59
N PRO A 3 18.28 -48.36 -2.58
CA PRO A 3 17.33 -47.31 -2.95
C PRO A 3 17.13 -47.28 -4.51
N MET A 4 16.79 -46.10 -5.08
CA MET A 4 17.14 -45.62 -6.46
C MET A 4 16.24 -46.04 -7.64
N THR A 5 15.97 -45.31 -8.74
CA THR A 5 16.00 -43.90 -9.23
C THR A 5 15.65 -43.94 -10.76
N TRP A 6 14.83 -43.00 -11.28
CA TRP A 6 14.90 -42.32 -12.63
C TRP A 6 14.44 -43.07 -13.91
N ILE A 7 13.48 -42.55 -14.70
CA ILE A 7 13.47 -41.50 -15.76
C ILE A 7 14.20 -41.87 -17.08
N ALA A 8 13.49 -41.75 -18.22
CA ALA A 8 13.96 -41.29 -19.54
C ALA A 8 12.73 -41.04 -20.44
N GLY A 9 12.62 -40.07 -21.36
CA GLY A 9 13.54 -39.24 -22.18
C GLY A 9 12.80 -39.02 -23.54
N LEU A 10 13.06 -38.10 -24.47
CA LEU A 10 14.16 -37.20 -24.86
C LEU A 10 13.62 -36.32 -26.02
N VAL A 11 14.22 -35.18 -26.40
CA VAL A 11 15.32 -35.07 -27.39
C VAL A 11 16.14 -33.77 -27.21
N LEU A 12 17.46 -33.98 -27.01
CA LEU A 12 18.73 -33.35 -27.49
C LEU A 12 18.75 -31.83 -27.83
N ALA A 13 19.60 -30.97 -27.27
CA ALA A 13 21.07 -30.91 -27.12
C ALA A 13 21.79 -30.04 -28.19
N ALA A 14 22.16 -28.82 -27.80
CA ALA A 14 23.35 -28.12 -28.27
C ALA A 14 23.80 -27.14 -27.16
N SER A 15 24.96 -27.40 -26.58
CA SER A 15 25.57 -26.62 -25.51
C SER A 15 26.88 -26.00 -26.01
N SER A 16 27.03 -24.68 -25.85
CA SER A 16 28.29 -24.01 -25.50
C SER A 16 28.12 -22.49 -25.46
N LEU A 17 28.68 -21.86 -24.42
CA LEU A 17 28.99 -20.42 -24.25
C LEU A 17 27.87 -19.46 -23.86
N VAL A 18 27.54 -19.38 -22.55
CA VAL A 18 27.33 -18.10 -21.86
C VAL A 18 27.81 -18.23 -20.40
N SER A 19 29.02 -17.75 -20.14
CA SER A 19 29.52 -17.45 -18.79
C SER A 19 28.96 -16.09 -18.34
N GLY A 20 28.28 -16.02 -17.17
CA GLY A 20 27.93 -14.72 -16.58
C GLY A 20 26.75 -14.64 -15.61
N VAL A 21 26.24 -15.74 -15.04
CA VAL A 21 25.23 -15.66 -13.96
C VAL A 21 25.95 -15.58 -12.60
N PRO A 22 25.70 -14.59 -11.73
CA PRO A 22 26.28 -14.55 -10.40
C PRO A 22 25.77 -15.73 -9.57
N GLN A 23 26.70 -16.55 -9.07
CA GLN A 23 26.42 -17.54 -8.04
C GLN A 23 26.08 -16.80 -6.74
N VAL A 24 24.94 -17.14 -6.14
CA VAL A 24 24.56 -16.74 -4.78
C VAL A 24 25.58 -17.37 -3.81
N PRO A 25 26.17 -16.64 -2.85
CA PRO A 25 27.12 -17.24 -1.93
C PRO A 25 26.40 -18.15 -0.95
N ASP A 26 26.83 -19.41 -0.93
CA ASP A 26 26.55 -20.37 0.13
C ASP A 26 27.04 -19.82 1.48
N SER A 27 26.11 -19.49 2.38
CA SER A 27 26.41 -19.44 3.81
C SER A 27 25.19 -19.88 4.65
N ALA A 28 25.34 -21.06 5.26
CA ALA A 28 24.59 -21.62 6.38
C ALA A 28 23.05 -21.70 6.24
N THR A 29 22.58 -22.67 5.45
CA THR A 29 21.18 -23.13 5.44
C THR A 29 20.79 -23.73 6.79
N THR A 30 19.94 -23.02 7.54
CA THR A 30 19.00 -23.64 8.47
C THR A 30 17.97 -24.44 7.67
N PRO A 31 17.30 -25.45 8.25
CA PRO A 31 16.33 -26.28 7.52
C PRO A 31 15.28 -25.39 6.84
N ASN A 32 15.10 -25.55 5.53
CA ASN A 32 14.22 -24.77 4.64
C ASN A 32 12.93 -24.30 5.33
N ASP A 33 12.91 -23.02 5.71
CA ASP A 33 11.68 -22.34 6.10
C ASP A 33 10.73 -22.27 4.89
N SER A 34 9.46 -22.61 5.13
CA SER A 34 8.41 -22.72 4.11
C SER A 34 8.25 -21.43 3.29
N ALA A 35 8.39 -20.26 3.94
CA ALA A 35 8.28 -18.98 3.27
C ALA A 35 9.44 -18.75 2.28
N SER A 36 10.67 -19.09 2.65
CA SER A 36 11.84 -18.97 1.77
C SER A 36 11.74 -19.89 0.55
N GLN A 37 11.25 -21.12 0.74
CA GLN A 37 10.99 -22.04 -0.38
C GLN A 37 9.89 -21.49 -1.29
N PHE A 38 8.77 -21.04 -0.72
CA PHE A 38 7.68 -20.41 -1.46
C PHE A 38 8.15 -19.22 -2.29
N VAL A 39 8.93 -18.31 -1.71
CA VAL A 39 9.48 -17.15 -2.43
C VAL A 39 10.39 -17.59 -3.59
N SER A 40 11.22 -18.61 -3.38
CA SER A 40 12.07 -19.18 -4.43
C SER A 40 11.24 -19.74 -5.60
N ASP A 41 10.19 -20.49 -5.29
CA ASP A 41 9.28 -21.08 -6.28
C ASP A 41 8.46 -20.01 -7.02
N LEU A 42 8.02 -18.98 -6.29
CA LEU A 42 7.32 -17.82 -6.84
C LEU A 42 8.18 -17.12 -7.90
N ILE A 43 9.44 -16.82 -7.56
CA ILE A 43 10.40 -16.20 -8.48
C ILE A 43 10.60 -17.09 -9.70
N ALA A 44 10.87 -18.38 -9.50
CA ALA A 44 11.10 -19.31 -10.59
C ALA A 44 9.90 -19.40 -11.55
N ASN A 45 8.67 -19.38 -11.00
CA ASN A 45 7.44 -19.36 -11.80
C ASN A 45 7.25 -18.05 -12.57
N ALA A 46 7.46 -16.90 -11.92
CA ALA A 46 7.35 -15.59 -12.55
C ALA A 46 8.39 -15.41 -13.67
N THR A 47 9.63 -15.85 -13.45
CA THR A 47 10.71 -15.77 -14.45
C THR A 47 10.42 -16.65 -15.66
N ARG A 48 9.95 -17.89 -15.46
CA ARG A 48 9.51 -18.76 -16.57
C ARG A 48 8.40 -18.09 -17.39
N ALA A 49 7.43 -17.48 -16.72
CA ALA A 49 6.33 -16.82 -17.40
C ALA A 49 6.78 -15.64 -18.26
N GLU A 50 7.71 -14.83 -17.76
CA GLU A 50 8.31 -13.72 -18.50
C GLU A 50 9.09 -14.22 -19.74
N GLN A 51 9.86 -15.29 -19.60
CA GLN A 51 10.59 -15.93 -20.72
C GLN A 51 9.64 -16.51 -21.77
N ASP A 52 8.58 -17.20 -21.35
CA ASP A 52 7.58 -17.78 -22.26
C ASP A 52 6.82 -16.69 -23.04
N GLN A 53 6.54 -15.56 -22.38
CA GLN A 53 5.94 -14.38 -23.01
C GLN A 53 6.87 -13.77 -24.06
N ALA A 54 8.17 -13.64 -23.76
CA ALA A 54 9.16 -13.15 -24.70
C ALA A 54 9.33 -14.06 -25.93
N HIS A 55 9.04 -15.36 -25.79
CA HIS A 55 9.17 -16.35 -26.87
C HIS A 55 7.84 -16.71 -27.58
N GLU A 56 6.74 -15.98 -27.33
CA GLU A 56 5.39 -16.24 -27.90
C GLU A 56 4.83 -17.67 -27.68
N LYS A 57 5.39 -18.47 -26.76
CA LYS A 57 5.08 -19.90 -26.59
C LYS A 57 4.20 -20.20 -25.38
N ARG A 58 3.05 -19.52 -25.21
CA ARG A 58 2.10 -19.90 -24.15
C ARG A 58 0.92 -20.70 -24.64
N PHE A 59 0.72 -21.86 -23.98
CA PHE A 59 -0.32 -22.87 -24.19
C PHE A 59 -1.78 -22.43 -23.89
N LEU A 60 -2.01 -21.14 -23.68
CA LEU A 60 -3.33 -20.54 -23.54
C LEU A 60 -3.36 -19.36 -24.52
N SER A 61 -3.83 -19.59 -25.76
CA SER A 61 -4.01 -18.50 -26.73
C SER A 61 -4.85 -17.42 -26.07
N CYS A 62 -4.31 -16.20 -25.96
CA CYS A 62 -5.07 -15.05 -25.45
C CYS A 62 -6.18 -14.78 -26.45
N SER A 63 -7.37 -15.29 -26.17
CA SER A 63 -8.54 -15.22 -27.04
C SER A 63 -9.70 -14.76 -26.17
N GLN A 64 -10.19 -13.56 -26.44
CA GLN A 64 -11.44 -13.08 -25.87
C GLN A 64 -12.57 -13.75 -26.66
N ASP A 65 -13.25 -14.72 -26.06
CA ASP A 65 -14.51 -15.21 -26.58
C ASP A 65 -15.59 -14.14 -26.40
N SER A 66 -16.48 -14.03 -27.38
CA SER A 66 -17.71 -13.22 -27.36
C SER A 66 -18.57 -13.40 -26.10
N SER A 67 -18.37 -14.50 -25.37
CA SER A 67 -19.10 -14.87 -24.16
C SER A 67 -18.55 -14.27 -22.84
N LEU A 68 -17.50 -13.42 -22.89
CA LEU A 68 -16.76 -12.90 -21.72
C LEU A 68 -16.23 -13.99 -20.77
N VAL A 69 -16.00 -15.18 -21.31
CA VAL A 69 -15.42 -16.30 -20.57
C VAL A 69 -13.90 -16.26 -20.70
N VAL A 70 -13.21 -16.23 -19.56
CA VAL A 70 -11.76 -16.36 -19.47
C VAL A 70 -11.38 -17.75 -18.95
N ASN A 71 -10.39 -18.39 -19.58
CA ASN A 71 -9.89 -19.70 -19.17
C ASN A 71 -8.49 -19.56 -18.57
N LEU A 72 -8.37 -19.81 -17.28
CA LEU A 72 -7.11 -19.69 -16.52
C LEU A 72 -6.40 -21.05 -16.37
N GLY A 73 -6.90 -22.11 -17.01
CA GLY A 73 -6.38 -23.48 -16.92
C GLY A 73 -6.80 -24.21 -15.64
N TYR A 74 -6.82 -23.53 -14.49
CA TYR A 74 -7.34 -24.06 -13.22
C TYR A 74 -8.83 -23.79 -13.01
N ALA A 75 -9.39 -22.80 -13.71
CA ALA A 75 -10.80 -22.40 -13.64
C ALA A 75 -11.22 -21.63 -14.90
N LYS A 76 -12.52 -21.57 -15.16
CA LYS A 76 -13.14 -20.72 -16.19
C LYS A 76 -14.10 -19.75 -15.53
N TYR A 77 -14.00 -18.46 -15.86
CA TYR A 77 -14.84 -17.41 -15.28
C TYR A 77 -15.60 -16.64 -16.34
N ARG A 78 -16.90 -16.43 -16.13
CA ARG A 78 -17.72 -15.56 -16.98
C ARG A 78 -17.84 -14.18 -16.34
N GLY A 79 -17.41 -13.15 -17.06
CA GLY A 79 -17.53 -11.76 -16.62
C GLY A 79 -18.89 -11.14 -16.95
N VAL A 80 -19.05 -9.89 -16.54
CA VAL A 80 -20.24 -9.06 -16.80
C VAL A 80 -19.83 -7.80 -17.53
N HIS A 81 -20.57 -7.45 -18.59
CA HIS A 81 -20.52 -6.12 -19.18
C HIS A 81 -21.50 -5.19 -18.47
N THR A 82 -21.01 -4.07 -17.95
CA THR A 82 -21.83 -3.08 -17.25
C THR A 82 -22.07 -1.88 -18.16
N ALA A 83 -23.30 -1.72 -18.66
CA ALA A 83 -23.63 -0.67 -19.63
C ALA A 83 -23.44 0.76 -19.09
N SER A 84 -23.68 1.00 -17.80
CA SER A 84 -23.55 2.33 -17.17
C SER A 84 -22.10 2.83 -17.14
N THR A 85 -21.13 1.92 -16.97
CA THR A 85 -19.70 2.25 -16.97
C THR A 85 -19.05 1.97 -18.32
N GLY A 86 -19.68 1.14 -19.15
CA GLY A 86 -19.17 0.68 -20.43
C GLY A 86 -17.92 -0.20 -20.30
N LEU A 87 -17.78 -0.93 -19.19
CA LEU A 87 -16.64 -1.79 -18.87
C LEU A 87 -17.07 -3.25 -18.69
N ASN A 88 -16.11 -4.16 -18.90
CA ASN A 88 -16.22 -5.56 -18.52
C ASN A 88 -15.61 -5.74 -17.13
N SER A 89 -16.21 -6.61 -16.31
CA SER A 89 -15.66 -6.97 -15.00
C SER A 89 -15.76 -8.45 -14.71
N TRP A 90 -14.78 -8.96 -13.98
CA TRP A 90 -14.76 -10.31 -13.41
C TRP A 90 -14.44 -10.17 -11.93
N LYS A 91 -15.44 -10.38 -11.08
CA LYS A 91 -15.34 -10.22 -9.64
C LYS A 91 -15.33 -11.58 -8.95
N GLY A 92 -14.60 -11.69 -7.84
CA GLY A 92 -14.50 -12.93 -7.08
C GLY A 92 -13.67 -14.02 -7.78
N ILE A 93 -12.62 -13.65 -8.51
CA ILE A 93 -11.67 -14.62 -9.08
C ILE A 93 -10.76 -15.11 -7.96
N ARG A 94 -10.81 -16.42 -7.67
CA ARG A 94 -9.90 -17.02 -6.70
C ARG A 94 -8.49 -17.11 -7.27
N TYR A 95 -7.52 -16.47 -6.61
CA TYR A 95 -6.11 -16.54 -7.02
C TYR A 95 -5.29 -17.54 -6.21
N ALA A 96 -5.75 -17.93 -5.01
CA ALA A 96 -5.12 -18.94 -4.15
C ALA A 96 -6.14 -19.87 -3.48
N ALA A 97 -5.68 -21.03 -3.00
CA ALA A 97 -6.50 -21.92 -2.18
C ALA A 97 -6.96 -21.21 -0.88
N PRO A 98 -8.15 -21.54 -0.34
CA PRO A 98 -8.61 -20.97 0.93
C PRO A 98 -7.59 -21.22 2.06
N PRO A 99 -7.08 -20.19 2.75
CA PRO A 99 -6.07 -20.31 3.81
C PRO A 99 -6.68 -20.77 5.15
N THR A 100 -7.50 -21.82 5.11
CA THR A 100 -8.26 -22.36 6.26
C THR A 100 -7.61 -23.63 6.83
N GLY A 101 -7.94 -23.96 8.08
CA GLY A 101 -7.46 -25.17 8.74
C GLY A 101 -5.93 -25.27 8.72
N HIS A 102 -5.38 -26.35 8.18
CA HIS A 102 -3.93 -26.57 8.10
C HIS A 102 -3.18 -25.57 7.18
N LEU A 103 -3.90 -24.78 6.37
CA LEU A 103 -3.32 -23.71 5.55
C LEU A 103 -3.27 -22.35 6.28
N ARG A 104 -3.77 -22.29 7.53
CA ARG A 104 -3.61 -21.08 8.36
C ARG A 104 -2.15 -20.80 8.61
N TRP A 105 -1.81 -19.51 8.47
CA TRP A 105 -0.44 -19.01 8.56
C TRP A 105 0.55 -19.76 7.68
N GLN A 106 0.12 -20.38 6.58
CA GLN A 106 1.00 -20.89 5.54
C GLN A 106 1.14 -19.86 4.41
N PRO A 107 2.20 -19.92 3.59
CA PRO A 107 2.24 -19.20 2.32
C PRO A 107 1.01 -19.54 1.45
N PRO A 108 0.59 -18.66 0.52
CA PRO A 108 -0.52 -18.96 -0.38
C PRO A 108 -0.27 -20.22 -1.22
N HIS A 109 -1.27 -21.07 -1.36
CA HIS A 109 -1.17 -22.27 -2.19
C HIS A 109 -1.85 -22.09 -3.54
N ALA A 110 -1.19 -22.54 -4.61
CA ALA A 110 -1.75 -22.56 -5.94
C ALA A 110 -2.94 -23.54 -6.04
N LEU A 111 -3.91 -23.20 -6.87
CA LEU A 111 -5.01 -24.10 -7.23
C LEU A 111 -4.54 -25.14 -8.26
N PRO A 112 -4.97 -26.40 -8.15
CA PRO A 112 -4.63 -27.43 -9.12
C PRO A 112 -5.26 -27.14 -10.48
N LEU A 113 -4.57 -27.49 -11.56
CA LEU A 113 -5.11 -27.39 -12.93
C LEU A 113 -6.38 -28.24 -13.09
N ARG A 114 -7.35 -27.71 -13.85
CA ARG A 114 -8.64 -28.35 -14.11
C ARG A 114 -9.10 -28.05 -15.53
N LEU A 115 -8.61 -28.84 -16.48
CA LEU A 115 -8.87 -28.66 -17.93
C LEU A 115 -10.38 -28.61 -18.28
N ASN A 116 -11.20 -29.40 -17.56
CA ASN A 116 -12.64 -29.49 -17.74
C ASN A 116 -13.42 -28.77 -16.63
N ALA A 117 -12.87 -27.68 -16.08
CA ALA A 117 -13.59 -26.89 -15.08
C ALA A 117 -14.91 -26.35 -15.65
N PRO A 118 -16.02 -26.38 -14.87
CA PRO A 118 -17.23 -25.68 -15.22
C PRO A 118 -16.97 -24.16 -15.25
N ILE A 119 -17.81 -23.42 -15.96
CA ILE A 119 -17.78 -21.96 -15.96
C ILE A 119 -18.40 -21.47 -14.66
N THR A 120 -17.65 -20.65 -13.91
CA THR A 120 -18.13 -19.95 -12.72
C THR A 120 -18.50 -18.51 -13.09
N ASP A 121 -19.65 -18.04 -12.67
CA ASP A 121 -20.03 -16.63 -12.87
C ASP A 121 -19.23 -15.72 -11.92
N ALA A 122 -18.53 -14.74 -12.49
CA ALA A 122 -17.69 -13.77 -11.80
C ALA A 122 -18.38 -12.39 -11.75
N ALA A 123 -19.65 -12.38 -11.31
CA ALA A 123 -20.49 -11.18 -11.31
C ALA A 123 -20.45 -10.40 -9.97
N ALA A 124 -20.03 -11.05 -8.89
CA ALA A 124 -20.05 -10.51 -7.53
C ALA A 124 -18.68 -10.62 -6.86
N PHE A 125 -18.40 -9.70 -5.93
CA PHE A 125 -17.18 -9.75 -5.14
C PHE A 125 -17.12 -11.02 -4.28
N GLY A 126 -15.91 -11.53 -4.06
CA GLY A 126 -15.68 -12.58 -3.07
C GLY A 126 -15.80 -12.05 -1.64
N PRO A 127 -15.85 -12.92 -0.63
CA PRO A 127 -15.85 -12.53 0.78
C PRO A 127 -14.65 -11.64 1.15
N ILE A 128 -14.84 -10.77 2.15
CA ILE A 128 -13.76 -10.03 2.80
C ILE A 128 -13.02 -10.91 3.79
N CYS A 129 -11.72 -10.66 3.98
CA CYS A 129 -10.94 -11.36 5.00
C CYS A 129 -11.37 -10.96 6.42
N PRO A 130 -11.11 -11.78 7.47
CA PRO A 130 -11.35 -11.37 8.85
C PRO A 130 -10.56 -10.11 9.19
N GLN A 131 -11.23 -9.13 9.80
CA GLN A 131 -10.69 -7.79 10.05
C GLN A 131 -10.68 -7.41 11.54
N THR A 132 -9.83 -6.45 11.88
CA THR A 132 -9.82 -5.73 13.15
C THR A 132 -9.68 -4.23 12.92
N MET A 133 -10.48 -3.46 13.65
CA MET A 133 -10.37 -2.00 13.69
C MET A 133 -9.15 -1.59 14.53
N PRO A 134 -8.55 -0.40 14.30
CA PRO A 134 -7.46 0.10 15.13
C PRO A 134 -7.92 0.28 16.58
N ALA A 135 -6.97 0.36 17.50
CA ALA A 135 -7.24 0.56 18.92
C ALA A 135 -7.80 1.97 19.19
N VAL A 136 -9.11 2.16 19.06
CA VAL A 136 -9.81 3.39 19.40
C VAL A 136 -11.16 3.03 20.05
N PRO A 137 -11.71 3.86 20.95
CA PRO A 137 -12.94 3.52 21.65
C PRO A 137 -14.14 3.31 20.71
N ASN A 138 -15.04 2.40 21.08
CA ASN A 138 -16.34 2.19 20.45
C ASN A 138 -16.34 1.81 18.96
N VAL A 139 -15.29 1.13 18.49
CA VAL A 139 -15.25 0.61 17.12
C VAL A 139 -16.12 -0.64 16.94
N PRO A 140 -16.74 -0.81 15.76
CA PRO A 140 -17.54 -2.00 15.47
C PRO A 140 -16.65 -3.23 15.24
N PHE A 141 -17.21 -4.41 15.55
CA PHE A 141 -16.68 -5.69 15.08
C PHE A 141 -17.24 -5.98 13.67
N ILE A 142 -16.36 -6.27 12.71
CA ILE A 142 -16.74 -6.55 11.31
C ILE A 142 -16.37 -8.02 11.00
N PRO A 143 -17.33 -8.95 10.99
CA PRO A 143 -17.06 -10.35 10.69
C PRO A 143 -16.50 -10.52 9.27
N GLY A 144 -15.49 -11.38 9.11
CA GLY A 144 -14.96 -11.75 7.79
C GLY A 144 -14.88 -13.26 7.59
N ASN A 145 -14.37 -13.69 6.44
CA ASN A 145 -14.26 -15.10 6.09
C ASN A 145 -12.81 -15.44 5.74
N GLU A 146 -12.25 -16.50 6.33
CA GLU A 146 -10.88 -16.93 6.00
C GLU A 146 -10.73 -17.37 4.55
N ASP A 147 -11.81 -17.88 3.93
CA ASP A 147 -11.88 -18.08 2.50
C ASP A 147 -12.07 -16.73 1.77
N CYS A 148 -11.00 -15.94 1.69
CA CYS A 148 -11.03 -14.58 1.15
C CYS A 148 -9.99 -14.27 0.07
N LEU A 149 -9.12 -15.20 -0.35
CA LEU A 149 -8.06 -14.92 -1.33
C LEU A 149 -8.58 -14.82 -2.77
N PHE A 150 -9.27 -13.70 -3.03
CA PHE A 150 -9.90 -13.33 -4.28
C PHE A 150 -9.33 -12.03 -4.83
N LEU A 151 -9.41 -11.88 -6.15
CA LEU A 151 -9.15 -10.64 -6.86
C LEU A 151 -10.28 -10.35 -7.85
N ASN A 152 -10.30 -9.12 -8.35
CA ASN A 152 -11.27 -8.65 -9.31
C ASN A 152 -10.55 -7.95 -10.45
N VAL A 153 -11.06 -8.08 -11.67
CA VAL A 153 -10.49 -7.46 -12.87
C VAL A 153 -11.54 -6.58 -13.53
N TYR A 154 -11.17 -5.35 -13.87
CA TYR A 154 -11.94 -4.41 -14.67
C TYR A 154 -11.19 -4.13 -15.97
N ALA A 155 -11.84 -4.31 -17.11
CA ALA A 155 -11.24 -4.09 -18.41
C ALA A 155 -12.19 -3.37 -19.37
N PRO A 156 -11.67 -2.52 -20.27
CA PRO A 156 -12.42 -2.06 -21.43
C PRO A 156 -12.87 -3.23 -22.33
N PRO A 157 -14.00 -3.10 -23.04
CA PRO A 157 -14.34 -4.04 -24.10
C PRO A 157 -13.23 -4.12 -25.15
N ASN A 158 -12.91 -5.33 -25.62
CA ASN A 158 -11.85 -5.59 -26.60
C ASN A 158 -10.44 -5.12 -26.16
N ALA A 159 -10.18 -5.04 -24.85
CA ALA A 159 -8.85 -4.73 -24.33
C ALA A 159 -7.80 -5.70 -24.89
N SER A 160 -6.65 -5.16 -25.29
CA SER A 160 -5.53 -5.94 -25.81
C SER A 160 -4.22 -5.24 -25.48
N LYS A 161 -3.35 -5.93 -24.75
CA LYS A 161 -2.03 -5.44 -24.32
C LYS A 161 -2.07 -4.03 -23.68
N LEU A 162 -3.07 -3.77 -22.83
CA LEU A 162 -3.17 -2.52 -22.09
C LEU A 162 -2.30 -2.55 -20.83
N PRO A 163 -1.70 -1.42 -20.39
CA PRO A 163 -1.10 -1.31 -19.06
C PRO A 163 -2.04 -1.79 -17.96
N VAL A 164 -1.49 -2.29 -16.86
CA VAL A 164 -2.25 -2.88 -15.75
C VAL A 164 -2.00 -2.09 -14.48
N LEU A 165 -3.07 -1.58 -13.87
CA LEU A 165 -3.06 -1.06 -12.50
C LEU A 165 -3.46 -2.19 -11.54
N VAL A 166 -2.63 -2.51 -10.55
CA VAL A 166 -2.98 -3.42 -9.46
C VAL A 166 -3.07 -2.63 -8.16
N TYR A 167 -4.27 -2.50 -7.61
CA TYR A 167 -4.51 -1.78 -6.37
C TYR A 167 -4.50 -2.73 -5.16
N ILE A 168 -3.63 -2.43 -4.21
CA ILE A 168 -3.52 -3.07 -2.90
C ILE A 168 -4.22 -2.14 -1.91
N HIS A 169 -5.30 -2.62 -1.29
CA HIS A 169 -6.11 -1.78 -0.41
C HIS A 169 -5.41 -1.44 0.91
N GLU A 170 -5.89 -0.33 1.48
CA GLU A 170 -5.54 0.28 2.75
C GLU A 170 -6.02 -0.52 3.98
N GLY A 171 -5.96 0.11 5.16
CA GLY A 171 -6.57 -0.40 6.39
C GLY A 171 -5.62 -0.89 7.48
N GLY A 172 -4.42 -0.32 7.55
CA GLY A 172 -3.47 -0.57 8.65
C GLY A 172 -3.03 -2.03 8.81
N TYR A 173 -3.14 -2.84 7.76
CA TYR A 173 -2.93 -4.29 7.75
C TYR A 173 -3.97 -5.10 8.58
N GLY A 174 -4.95 -4.44 9.19
CA GLY A 174 -5.99 -5.07 10.00
C GLY A 174 -7.39 -5.03 9.41
N MET A 175 -7.70 -4.08 8.53
CA MET A 175 -9.01 -3.92 7.89
C MET A 175 -8.87 -3.56 6.40
N GLY A 176 -9.99 -3.31 5.72
CA GLY A 176 -10.02 -2.92 4.30
C GLY A 176 -10.28 -4.09 3.36
N ASP A 177 -10.67 -3.78 2.12
CA ASP A 177 -10.99 -4.81 1.14
C ASP A 177 -10.77 -4.38 -0.32
N GLY A 178 -10.71 -5.37 -1.20
CA GLY A 178 -10.54 -5.24 -2.64
C GLY A 178 -11.83 -4.91 -3.40
N THR A 179 -12.87 -4.33 -2.78
CA THR A 179 -14.15 -4.02 -3.47
C THR A 179 -14.21 -2.63 -4.11
N HIS A 180 -13.12 -1.86 -4.03
CA HIS A 180 -12.96 -0.58 -4.73
C HIS A 180 -13.41 -0.66 -6.20
N ASP A 181 -14.29 0.28 -6.60
CA ASP A 181 -14.73 0.39 -7.99
C ASP A 181 -13.69 1.16 -8.81
N MET A 182 -13.18 0.51 -9.85
CA MET A 182 -12.18 1.06 -10.74
C MET A 182 -12.78 1.81 -11.94
N SER A 183 -14.11 1.90 -12.03
CA SER A 183 -14.79 2.42 -13.20
C SER A 183 -14.49 3.89 -13.47
N GLU A 184 -14.50 4.74 -12.43
CA GLU A 184 -14.28 6.18 -12.60
C GLU A 184 -12.84 6.50 -13.05
N ILE A 185 -11.83 5.85 -12.45
CA ILE A 185 -10.43 6.09 -12.83
C ILE A 185 -10.13 5.58 -14.25
N ILE A 186 -10.70 4.44 -14.65
CA ILE A 186 -10.54 3.89 -16.00
C ILE A 186 -11.20 4.82 -17.02
N ASN A 187 -12.43 5.26 -16.76
CA ASN A 187 -13.18 6.13 -17.67
C ASN A 187 -12.56 7.53 -17.78
N ALA A 188 -12.08 8.10 -16.67
CA ALA A 188 -11.36 9.37 -16.67
C ALA A 188 -10.08 9.29 -17.52
N ASN A 189 -9.53 8.10 -17.76
CA ASN A 189 -8.32 7.87 -18.54
C ASN A 189 -8.60 7.23 -19.91
N GLU A 190 -9.74 7.52 -20.52
CA GLU A 190 -10.10 7.06 -21.87
C GLU A 190 -10.04 5.54 -22.02
N LYS A 191 -10.31 4.80 -20.93
CA LYS A 191 -10.24 3.34 -20.92
C LYS A 191 -8.85 2.81 -21.28
N GLY A 192 -7.80 3.54 -20.93
CA GLY A 192 -6.42 3.26 -21.36
C GLY A 192 -5.64 2.21 -20.56
N PHE A 193 -6.26 1.53 -19.58
CA PHE A 193 -5.63 0.46 -18.79
C PHE A 193 -6.65 -0.56 -18.26
N VAL A 194 -6.16 -1.74 -17.88
CA VAL A 194 -6.87 -2.76 -17.09
C VAL A 194 -6.59 -2.50 -15.61
N ALA A 195 -7.57 -2.70 -14.74
CA ALA A 195 -7.38 -2.59 -13.30
C ALA A 195 -7.65 -3.92 -12.59
N VAL A 196 -6.88 -4.19 -11.54
CA VAL A 196 -7.01 -5.35 -10.65
C VAL A 196 -7.10 -4.86 -9.22
N THR A 197 -8.09 -5.31 -8.46
CA THR A 197 -8.13 -5.19 -6.99
C THR A 197 -7.98 -6.56 -6.37
N LEU A 198 -7.38 -6.66 -5.18
CA LEU A 198 -7.13 -7.95 -4.53
C LEU A 198 -7.41 -7.89 -3.04
N GLN A 199 -7.85 -9.01 -2.49
CA GLN A 199 -7.87 -9.30 -1.05
C GLN A 199 -6.54 -9.89 -0.62
N TYR A 200 -6.08 -9.57 0.58
CA TYR A 200 -4.98 -10.25 1.28
C TYR A 200 -5.34 -10.46 2.75
N ARG A 201 -4.75 -11.45 3.42
CA ARG A 201 -5.06 -11.71 4.84
C ARG A 201 -4.67 -10.52 5.72
N LEU A 202 -5.52 -10.24 6.71
CA LEU A 202 -5.42 -9.10 7.62
C LEU A 202 -5.30 -9.54 9.08
N GLY A 203 -4.97 -8.59 9.97
CA GLY A 203 -4.89 -8.81 11.42
C GLY A 203 -4.00 -10.00 11.79
N ALA A 204 -4.40 -10.77 12.81
CA ALA A 204 -3.67 -11.98 13.19
C ALA A 204 -3.65 -13.04 12.08
N PHE A 205 -4.58 -13.06 11.13
CA PHE A 205 -4.58 -14.06 10.05
C PHE A 205 -3.46 -13.81 9.03
N GLY A 206 -3.11 -12.55 8.79
CA GLY A 206 -2.07 -12.14 7.84
C GLY A 206 -0.71 -11.86 8.46
N TRP A 207 -0.68 -11.43 9.72
CA TRP A 207 0.50 -10.75 10.29
C TRP A 207 0.91 -11.28 11.67
N LEU A 208 0.39 -12.44 12.09
CA LEU A 208 0.85 -13.10 13.31
C LEU A 208 2.33 -13.46 13.18
N SER A 209 3.11 -13.16 14.22
CA SER A 209 4.55 -13.31 14.17
C SER A 209 5.13 -13.77 15.49
N SER A 210 5.90 -14.85 15.43
CA SER A 210 6.77 -15.33 16.49
C SER A 210 7.76 -16.33 15.91
N LYS A 211 8.72 -16.78 16.73
CA LYS A 211 9.61 -17.90 16.36
C LYS A 211 8.84 -19.19 16.04
N GLU A 212 7.72 -19.44 16.73
CA GLU A 212 6.90 -20.63 16.50
C GLU A 212 6.12 -20.55 15.19
N VAL A 213 5.54 -19.39 14.88
CA VAL A 213 4.86 -19.15 13.59
C VAL A 213 5.83 -19.32 12.43
N LYS A 214 7.03 -18.74 12.51
CA LYS A 214 8.07 -18.89 11.49
C LYS A 214 8.52 -20.34 11.29
N LYS A 215 8.55 -21.13 12.36
CA LYS A 215 8.97 -22.54 12.30
C LYS A 215 7.91 -23.43 11.66
N ASN A 216 6.64 -23.19 11.96
CA ASN A 216 5.53 -24.08 11.59
C ASN A 216 4.70 -23.57 10.40
N GLY A 217 4.96 -22.34 9.93
CA GLY A 217 4.28 -21.69 8.81
C GLY A 217 5.07 -20.50 8.29
N ALA A 218 4.41 -19.38 8.08
CA ALA A 218 4.94 -18.15 7.54
C ALA A 218 4.47 -16.94 8.36
N VAL A 219 5.44 -16.15 8.79
CA VAL A 219 5.20 -14.75 9.19
C VAL A 219 5.01 -13.92 7.92
N ASN A 220 4.31 -12.77 8.01
CA ASN A 220 3.92 -11.95 6.84
C ASN A 220 3.09 -12.71 5.79
N ALA A 221 2.19 -13.60 6.23
CA ALA A 221 1.34 -14.35 5.33
C ALA A 221 0.52 -13.44 4.38
N GLY A 222 0.05 -12.28 4.87
CA GLY A 222 -0.61 -11.24 4.07
C GLY A 222 0.30 -10.62 2.99
N MET A 223 1.58 -10.42 3.27
CA MET A 223 2.56 -9.95 2.26
C MET A 223 2.77 -11.00 1.17
N LEU A 224 2.83 -12.28 1.56
CA LEU A 224 2.97 -13.38 0.61
C LEU A 224 1.71 -13.54 -0.26
N ASP A 225 0.52 -13.28 0.29
CA ASP A 225 -0.74 -13.21 -0.47
C ASP A 225 -0.65 -12.17 -1.60
N GLN A 226 -0.19 -10.96 -1.28
CA GLN A 226 0.00 -9.88 -2.25
C GLN A 226 1.02 -10.27 -3.33
N ALA A 227 2.20 -10.79 -2.93
CA ALA A 227 3.23 -11.23 -3.87
C ALA A 227 2.73 -12.36 -4.81
N PHE A 228 1.90 -13.27 -4.28
CA PHE A 228 1.27 -14.33 -5.06
C PHE A 228 0.22 -13.80 -6.04
N ALA A 229 -0.58 -12.81 -5.63
CA ALA A 229 -1.51 -12.12 -6.52
C ALA A 229 -0.78 -11.37 -7.64
N LEU A 230 0.36 -10.74 -7.37
CA LEU A 230 1.19 -10.11 -8.41
C LEU A 230 1.75 -11.13 -9.39
N ALA A 231 2.23 -12.29 -8.90
CA ALA A 231 2.62 -13.38 -9.80
C ALA A 231 1.43 -13.90 -10.60
N TRP A 232 0.23 -14.01 -10.01
CA TRP A 232 -0.99 -14.34 -10.75
C TRP A 232 -1.25 -13.33 -11.88
N VAL A 233 -1.10 -12.03 -11.63
CA VAL A 233 -1.25 -10.99 -12.66
C VAL A 233 -0.26 -11.22 -13.80
N LYS A 234 1.03 -11.44 -13.50
CA LYS A 234 2.05 -11.78 -14.50
C LYS A 234 1.67 -13.01 -15.32
N LEU A 235 1.03 -13.99 -14.71
CA LEU A 235 0.65 -15.25 -15.35
C LEU A 235 -0.65 -15.14 -16.16
N TYR A 236 -1.63 -14.34 -15.78
CA TYR A 236 -3.00 -14.50 -16.30
C TYR A 236 -3.63 -13.24 -16.86
N ILE A 237 -3.07 -12.05 -16.61
CA ILE A 237 -3.76 -10.79 -16.95
C ILE A 237 -3.96 -10.58 -18.46
N CYS A 238 -3.15 -11.24 -19.28
CA CYS A 238 -3.30 -11.22 -20.74
C CYS A 238 -4.64 -11.80 -21.22
N GLN A 239 -5.26 -12.73 -20.47
CA GLN A 239 -6.60 -13.26 -20.77
C GLN A 239 -7.69 -12.18 -20.67
N PHE A 240 -7.41 -11.12 -19.90
CA PHE A 240 -8.29 -9.98 -19.68
C PHE A 240 -7.91 -8.76 -20.54
N GLY A 241 -6.93 -8.91 -21.45
CA GLY A 241 -6.46 -7.83 -22.31
C GLY A 241 -5.35 -6.96 -21.71
N GLY A 242 -4.81 -7.31 -20.54
CA GLY A 242 -3.69 -6.60 -19.92
C GLY A 242 -2.32 -7.03 -20.46
N ASP A 243 -1.34 -6.15 -20.37
CA ASP A 243 0.07 -6.40 -20.68
C ASP A 243 0.82 -6.72 -19.38
N PRO A 244 1.23 -7.98 -19.15
CA PRO A 244 1.96 -8.38 -17.95
C PRO A 244 3.36 -7.73 -17.85
N SER A 245 3.89 -7.12 -18.91
CA SER A 245 5.15 -6.37 -18.88
C SER A 245 5.00 -4.92 -18.41
N GLN A 246 3.76 -4.41 -18.36
CA GLN A 246 3.41 -3.02 -18.01
C GLN A 246 2.49 -2.98 -16.79
N VAL A 247 2.95 -3.60 -15.69
CA VAL A 247 2.22 -3.66 -14.41
C VAL A 247 2.68 -2.52 -13.51
N THR A 248 1.72 -1.72 -13.05
CA THR A 248 1.90 -0.70 -12.03
C THR A 248 1.15 -1.13 -10.77
N ILE A 249 1.86 -1.30 -9.65
CA ILE A 249 1.22 -1.54 -8.35
C ILE A 249 0.90 -0.20 -7.69
N ALA A 250 -0.23 -0.11 -7.01
CA ALA A 250 -0.66 1.09 -6.31
C ALA A 250 -1.28 0.73 -4.96
N GLY A 251 -1.22 1.64 -4.00
CA GLY A 251 -1.95 1.50 -2.75
C GLY A 251 -1.96 2.77 -1.92
N GLU A 252 -2.95 2.88 -1.05
CA GLU A 252 -3.10 3.92 -0.03
C GLU A 252 -2.78 3.35 1.36
N SER A 253 -2.23 4.14 2.28
CA SER A 253 -1.96 3.72 3.66
C SER A 253 -1.14 2.42 3.73
N ALA A 254 -1.66 1.36 4.36
CA ALA A 254 -1.07 0.03 4.40
C ALA A 254 -0.83 -0.58 3.00
N GLY A 255 -1.65 -0.24 2.00
CA GLY A 255 -1.41 -0.56 0.61
C GLY A 255 -0.21 0.20 0.04
N GLY A 256 -0.07 1.48 0.36
CA GLY A 256 1.12 2.29 0.02
C GLY A 256 2.38 1.78 0.71
N GLY A 257 2.25 1.33 1.96
CA GLY A 257 3.29 0.61 2.70
C GLY A 257 3.63 -0.73 2.04
N SER A 258 2.65 -1.46 1.55
CA SER A 258 2.85 -2.71 0.78
C SER A 258 3.63 -2.45 -0.51
N VAL A 259 3.37 -1.36 -1.24
CA VAL A 259 4.19 -0.93 -2.40
C VAL A 259 5.64 -0.69 -1.98
N MET A 260 5.87 -0.04 -0.84
CA MET A 260 7.22 0.11 -0.27
C MET A 260 7.87 -1.23 0.06
N TYR A 261 7.16 -2.14 0.73
CA TYR A 261 7.68 -3.47 1.08
C TYR A 261 8.01 -4.32 -0.14
N HIS A 262 7.17 -4.31 -1.18
CA HIS A 262 7.49 -4.94 -2.47
C HIS A 262 8.69 -4.28 -3.15
N GLY A 263 8.86 -2.96 -2.98
CA GLY A 263 10.05 -2.22 -3.40
C GLY A 263 11.35 -2.70 -2.75
N ILE A 264 11.32 -2.99 -1.45
CA ILE A 264 12.49 -3.47 -0.70
C ILE A 264 12.65 -4.99 -0.66
N ALA A 265 11.65 -5.75 -1.15
CA ALA A 265 11.64 -7.20 -1.10
C ALA A 265 12.92 -7.79 -1.69
N LEU A 266 13.51 -8.75 -0.96
CA LEU A 266 14.79 -9.36 -1.29
C LEU A 266 15.90 -8.32 -1.58
N LYS A 267 15.95 -7.24 -0.80
CA LYS A 267 16.92 -6.14 -0.95
C LYS A 267 16.87 -5.46 -2.32
N GLY A 268 15.71 -5.44 -2.96
CA GLY A 268 15.54 -4.85 -4.27
C GLY A 268 16.14 -5.66 -5.43
N ASP A 269 16.31 -6.99 -5.25
CA ASP A 269 16.92 -7.88 -6.26
C ASP A 269 15.94 -8.51 -7.26
N LEU A 270 14.63 -8.22 -7.17
CA LEU A 270 13.63 -8.71 -8.11
C LEU A 270 13.56 -7.89 -9.41
N GLY A 271 14.14 -6.69 -9.43
CA GLY A 271 14.03 -5.79 -10.59
C GLY A 271 12.57 -5.52 -10.95
N ASN A 272 12.14 -5.89 -12.16
CA ASN A 272 10.77 -5.69 -12.64
C ASN A 272 9.92 -6.97 -12.68
N LEU A 273 10.38 -8.04 -12.03
CA LEU A 273 9.81 -9.38 -12.19
C LEU A 273 8.30 -9.41 -11.91
N LEU A 274 7.88 -8.79 -10.80
CA LEU A 274 6.47 -8.77 -10.36
C LEU A 274 5.71 -7.53 -10.84
N TYR A 275 6.39 -6.39 -10.96
CA TYR A 275 5.80 -5.14 -11.41
C TYR A 275 6.88 -4.23 -11.98
N LYS A 276 6.49 -3.26 -12.80
CA LYS A 276 7.39 -2.29 -13.42
C LYS A 276 7.42 -0.96 -12.66
N GLN A 277 6.29 -0.48 -12.14
CA GLN A 277 6.17 0.85 -11.53
C GLN A 277 5.28 0.83 -10.29
N GLY A 278 5.44 1.82 -9.40
CA GLY A 278 4.69 1.92 -8.14
C GLY A 278 3.97 3.25 -7.96
N ILE A 279 2.79 3.23 -7.33
CA ILE A 279 2.14 4.41 -6.75
C ILE A 279 1.95 4.17 -5.25
N ALA A 280 2.59 4.97 -4.42
CA ALA A 280 2.44 4.89 -2.96
C ALA A 280 1.76 6.15 -2.44
N ALA A 281 0.44 6.10 -2.23
CA ALA A 281 -0.30 7.16 -1.56
C ALA A 281 -0.23 6.94 -0.05
N SER A 282 0.20 7.94 0.70
CA SER A 282 0.30 7.93 2.16
C SER A 282 0.93 6.64 2.71
N PRO A 283 2.15 6.26 2.29
CA PRO A 283 2.71 4.95 2.64
C PRO A 283 2.82 4.76 4.16
N TYR A 284 2.03 3.83 4.70
CA TYR A 284 1.99 3.53 6.13
C TYR A 284 3.19 2.69 6.56
N LEU A 285 4.09 3.30 7.33
CA LEU A 285 5.24 2.64 7.95
C LEU A 285 5.01 2.49 9.47
N PRO A 286 4.46 1.35 9.93
CA PRO A 286 4.51 1.03 11.35
C PRO A 286 5.95 0.69 11.76
N PHE A 287 6.19 0.59 13.06
CA PHE A 287 7.46 0.09 13.58
C PHE A 287 7.78 -1.33 13.10
N GLN A 288 8.84 -1.45 12.32
CA GLN A 288 9.33 -2.68 11.71
C GLN A 288 10.21 -3.49 12.68
N TYR A 289 9.57 -4.35 13.47
CA TYR A 289 10.27 -5.33 14.31
C TYR A 289 10.77 -6.54 13.50
N LYS A 290 11.77 -7.25 14.02
CA LYS A 290 12.08 -8.60 13.55
C LYS A 290 10.99 -9.56 14.03
N TYR A 291 10.71 -10.60 13.26
CA TYR A 291 9.61 -11.51 13.51
C TYR A 291 9.61 -12.18 14.91
N ASP A 292 10.78 -12.35 15.51
CA ASP A 292 11.01 -12.97 16.82
C ASP A 292 11.42 -11.97 17.92
N ASP A 293 11.28 -10.66 17.66
CA ASP A 293 11.47 -9.64 18.70
C ASP A 293 10.42 -9.79 19.81
N ALA A 294 10.70 -9.19 20.97
CA ALA A 294 9.86 -9.29 22.16
C ALA A 294 8.42 -8.80 21.94
N LEU A 295 8.24 -7.71 21.18
CA LEU A 295 6.91 -7.15 20.96
C LEU A 295 6.01 -8.07 20.11
N PRO A 296 6.38 -8.47 18.87
CA PRO A 296 5.58 -9.44 18.10
C PRO A 296 5.35 -10.75 18.87
N THR A 297 6.37 -11.25 19.56
CA THR A 297 6.27 -12.48 20.37
C THR A 297 5.25 -12.34 21.51
N SER A 298 5.20 -11.19 22.20
CA SER A 298 4.21 -10.96 23.26
C SER A 298 2.79 -10.86 22.70
N LYS A 299 2.60 -10.26 21.52
CA LYS A 299 1.30 -10.22 20.82
C LYS A 299 0.84 -11.60 20.37
N TYR A 300 1.75 -12.47 19.93
CA TYR A 300 1.44 -13.87 19.63
C TYR A 300 0.88 -14.63 20.84
N TYR A 301 1.50 -14.48 22.02
CA TYR A 301 0.99 -15.15 23.23
C TYR A 301 -0.28 -14.50 23.79
N ALA A 302 -0.45 -13.18 23.68
CA ALA A 302 -1.69 -12.52 24.03
C ALA A 302 -2.85 -13.01 23.14
N PHE A 303 -2.61 -13.16 21.84
CA PHE A 303 -3.55 -13.73 20.89
C PHE A 303 -3.92 -15.18 21.24
N SER A 304 -2.91 -16.01 21.55
CA SER A 304 -3.15 -17.37 22.03
C SER A 304 -4.05 -17.42 23.25
N GLN A 305 -3.74 -16.63 24.28
CA GLN A 305 -4.52 -16.59 25.51
C GLN A 305 -5.95 -16.12 25.26
N ALA A 306 -6.14 -15.07 24.45
CA ALA A 306 -7.46 -14.55 24.08
C ALA A 306 -8.28 -15.59 23.28
N ALA A 307 -7.64 -16.42 22.46
CA ALA A 307 -8.27 -17.53 21.75
C ALA A 307 -8.55 -18.78 22.64
N GLY A 308 -8.20 -18.73 23.93
CA GLY A 308 -8.31 -19.87 24.85
C GLY A 308 -7.32 -20.99 24.51
N CYS A 309 -6.11 -20.63 24.09
CA CYS A 309 -4.97 -21.51 23.86
C CYS A 309 -3.87 -21.29 24.91
N PRO A 310 -2.93 -22.24 25.09
CA PRO A 310 -1.87 -22.12 26.09
C PRO A 310 -0.84 -21.05 25.72
N SER A 311 -0.06 -20.58 26.70
CA SER A 311 1.06 -19.66 26.48
C SER A 311 2.42 -20.35 26.29
N SER A 312 2.45 -21.69 26.27
CA SER A 312 3.65 -22.49 26.02
C SER A 312 3.27 -23.89 25.52
N GLY A 313 4.23 -24.63 24.97
CA GLY A 313 3.99 -25.97 24.41
C GLY A 313 3.38 -25.90 23.00
N ASN A 314 2.26 -26.58 22.78
CA ASN A 314 1.62 -26.70 21.47
C ASN A 314 0.69 -25.52 21.16
N VAL A 315 1.23 -24.30 21.16
CA VAL A 315 0.44 -23.08 20.96
C VAL A 315 -0.07 -22.99 19.52
N PHE A 316 0.82 -23.21 18.54
CA PHE A 316 0.46 -23.11 17.12
C PHE A 316 -0.62 -24.11 16.73
N ASP A 317 -0.50 -25.37 17.12
CA ASP A 317 -1.50 -26.40 16.81
C ASP A 317 -2.85 -26.10 17.47
N CYS A 318 -2.84 -25.58 18.70
CA CYS A 318 -4.07 -25.13 19.36
C CYS A 318 -4.74 -24.01 18.55
N LEU A 319 -3.99 -22.99 18.15
CA LEU A 319 -4.50 -21.88 17.33
C LEU A 319 -5.07 -22.38 15.99
N VAL A 320 -4.36 -23.29 15.31
CA VAL A 320 -4.82 -23.92 14.06
C VAL A 320 -6.14 -24.68 14.26
N SER A 321 -6.43 -25.21 15.45
CA SER A 321 -7.65 -25.97 15.75
C SER A 321 -8.89 -25.11 16.03
N LYS A 322 -8.75 -23.80 16.28
CA LYS A 322 -9.87 -22.92 16.66
C LYS A 322 -10.77 -22.59 15.47
N ASP A 323 -12.03 -22.25 15.73
CA ASP A 323 -12.90 -21.67 14.69
C ASP A 323 -12.50 -20.23 14.35
N THR A 324 -12.95 -19.74 13.18
CA THR A 324 -12.63 -18.41 12.66
C THR A 324 -13.11 -17.30 13.58
N ASP A 325 -14.32 -17.41 14.13
CA ASP A 325 -14.93 -16.36 14.96
C ASP A 325 -14.16 -16.17 16.26
N THR A 326 -13.76 -17.27 16.91
CA THR A 326 -12.89 -17.25 18.10
C THR A 326 -11.56 -16.56 17.81
N LEU A 327 -10.91 -16.90 16.70
CA LEU A 327 -9.64 -16.28 16.31
C LEU A 327 -9.81 -14.80 15.94
N GLN A 328 -10.89 -14.44 15.24
CA GLN A 328 -11.13 -13.05 14.88
C GLN A 328 -11.44 -12.20 16.12
N GLN A 329 -12.24 -12.71 17.06
CA GLN A 329 -12.49 -12.03 18.33
C GLN A 329 -11.20 -11.84 19.13
N ALA A 330 -10.35 -12.88 19.22
CA ALA A 330 -9.05 -12.76 19.88
C ALA A 330 -8.14 -11.72 19.21
N SER A 331 -8.13 -11.66 17.87
CA SER A 331 -7.38 -10.64 17.12
C SER A 331 -7.91 -9.23 17.43
N PHE A 332 -9.23 -9.07 17.51
CA PHE A 332 -9.88 -7.82 17.86
C PHE A 332 -9.52 -7.37 19.27
N ASP A 333 -9.66 -8.24 20.27
CA ASP A 333 -9.39 -7.93 21.68
C ASP A 333 -7.94 -7.52 21.92
N VAL A 334 -6.98 -8.25 21.32
CA VAL A 334 -5.55 -7.90 21.41
C VAL A 334 -5.25 -6.56 20.72
N THR A 335 -5.95 -6.27 19.62
CA THR A 335 -5.83 -4.96 18.96
C THR A 335 -6.37 -3.85 19.85
N GLN A 336 -7.58 -3.99 20.38
CA GLN A 336 -8.18 -2.95 21.24
C GLN A 336 -7.42 -2.71 22.56
N ALA A 337 -6.64 -3.68 23.02
CA ALA A 337 -5.73 -3.53 24.16
C ALA A 337 -4.34 -2.93 23.79
N SER A 338 -4.13 -2.52 22.54
CA SER A 338 -2.87 -1.94 22.05
C SER A 338 -2.86 -0.40 22.12
N THR A 339 -1.75 0.20 21.70
CA THR A 339 -1.59 1.66 21.65
C THR A 339 -2.67 2.30 20.80
N TYR A 340 -3.24 3.42 21.28
CA TYR A 340 -4.28 4.17 20.57
C TYR A 340 -3.90 4.41 19.10
N GLY A 341 -4.82 4.15 18.17
CA GLY A 341 -4.62 4.35 16.74
C GLY A 341 -3.82 3.25 16.03
N TYR A 342 -3.29 2.27 16.75
CA TYR A 342 -2.51 1.17 16.16
C TYR A 342 -3.32 -0.11 16.03
N TRP A 343 -2.86 -0.98 15.13
CA TRP A 343 -3.22 -2.39 15.07
C TRP A 343 -2.23 -3.21 15.90
N ALA A 344 -2.59 -4.44 16.28
CA ALA A 344 -1.68 -5.33 17.04
C ALA A 344 -0.74 -6.17 16.17
N PHE A 345 -1.06 -6.34 14.88
CA PHE A 345 -0.35 -7.24 13.97
C PHE A 345 -0.07 -6.49 12.66
N TRP A 346 1.19 -6.46 12.24
CA TRP A 346 1.68 -5.70 11.09
C TRP A 346 2.96 -6.35 10.52
N PRO A 347 3.50 -5.88 9.37
CA PRO A 347 4.67 -6.47 8.75
C PRO A 347 5.90 -6.54 9.67
N VAL A 348 6.66 -7.63 9.57
CA VAL A 348 7.92 -7.85 10.30
C VAL A 348 9.08 -8.13 9.36
N THR A 349 10.32 -7.91 9.79
CA THR A 349 11.50 -8.41 9.07
C THR A 349 11.57 -9.92 9.27
N ASP A 350 11.45 -10.68 8.19
CA ASP A 350 11.20 -12.13 8.22
C ASP A 350 12.38 -12.98 7.72
N ASN A 351 13.44 -12.34 7.22
CA ASN A 351 14.60 -13.00 6.61
C ASN A 351 14.26 -13.93 5.41
N SER A 352 13.08 -13.78 4.82
CA SER A 352 12.62 -14.57 3.66
C SER A 352 12.21 -13.67 2.50
N TYR A 353 11.34 -12.68 2.74
CA TYR A 353 10.88 -11.74 1.74
C TYR A 353 11.32 -10.32 2.09
N ILE A 354 11.19 -9.92 3.35
CA ILE A 354 11.66 -8.64 3.90
C ILE A 354 12.92 -8.88 4.71
N LEU A 355 14.07 -8.54 4.11
CA LEU A 355 15.40 -8.85 4.67
C LEU A 355 15.97 -7.74 5.54
N ASN A 356 15.58 -6.49 5.28
CA ASN A 356 16.04 -5.29 5.97
C ASN A 356 14.84 -4.41 6.31
N ARG A 357 14.96 -3.57 7.35
CA ARG A 357 13.93 -2.57 7.63
C ARG A 357 13.93 -1.46 6.56
N PRO A 358 12.79 -0.80 6.29
CA PRO A 358 12.74 0.34 5.38
C PRO A 358 13.78 1.43 5.70
N GLY A 359 13.96 1.80 6.96
CA GLY A 359 14.97 2.77 7.39
C GLY A 359 16.42 2.38 7.07
N GLN A 360 16.69 1.09 6.81
CA GLN A 360 18.01 0.59 6.40
C GLN A 360 18.11 0.37 4.88
N GLN A 361 17.04 -0.08 4.22
CA GLN A 361 17.06 -0.41 2.80
C GLN A 361 16.87 0.81 1.90
N LEU A 362 15.94 1.72 2.23
CA LEU A 362 15.65 2.89 1.38
C LEU A 362 16.90 3.75 1.10
N PRO A 363 17.79 4.03 2.09
CA PRO A 363 19.02 4.79 1.85
C PRO A 363 20.01 4.12 0.88
N THR A 364 19.92 2.80 0.68
CA THR A 364 20.78 2.09 -0.29
C THR A 364 20.39 2.38 -1.74
N LYS A 365 19.20 2.98 -1.96
CA LYS A 365 18.57 3.18 -3.27
C LYS A 365 18.39 1.91 -4.11
N LYS A 366 18.60 0.73 -3.53
CA LYS A 366 18.40 -0.56 -4.20
C LYS A 366 16.97 -1.04 -3.97
N MET A 367 16.13 -0.80 -4.97
CA MET A 367 14.69 -1.05 -4.99
C MET A 367 14.29 -1.86 -6.23
N ASN A 368 13.21 -2.63 -6.10
CA ASN A 368 12.45 -3.22 -7.20
C ASN A 368 11.61 -2.15 -7.92
N GLY A 369 11.26 -2.38 -9.19
CA GLY A 369 10.56 -1.43 -10.03
C GLY A 369 11.42 -0.27 -10.55
N GLN A 370 10.95 0.38 -11.60
CA GLN A 370 11.64 1.46 -12.32
C GLN A 370 11.23 2.85 -11.89
N ASN A 371 9.94 3.10 -11.67
CA ASN A 371 9.44 4.44 -11.40
C ASN A 371 8.47 4.44 -10.21
N LEU A 372 8.41 5.56 -9.49
CA LEU A 372 7.53 5.73 -8.34
C LEU A 372 6.79 7.08 -8.37
N LEU A 373 5.47 7.06 -8.33
CA LEU A 373 4.68 8.22 -7.88
C LEU A 373 4.37 8.03 -6.40
N VAL A 374 4.72 8.99 -5.56
CA VAL A 374 4.49 8.89 -4.12
C VAL A 374 3.86 10.17 -3.62
N GLY A 375 2.99 10.08 -2.62
CA GLY A 375 2.43 11.27 -2.00
C GLY A 375 1.92 11.00 -0.60
N HIS A 376 1.41 12.04 0.03
CA HIS A 376 0.79 11.97 1.34
C HIS A 376 -0.22 13.12 1.48
N ASN A 377 -1.14 13.00 2.41
CA ASN A 377 -2.11 14.06 2.73
C ASN A 377 -1.47 15.05 3.71
N ALA A 378 -1.96 16.29 3.73
CA ALA A 378 -1.37 17.34 4.58
C ALA A 378 -1.58 17.07 6.09
N ASN A 379 -2.71 16.47 6.49
CA ASN A 379 -3.08 16.17 7.88
C ASN A 379 -3.17 14.66 8.16
N GLU A 380 -2.09 13.90 8.04
CA GLU A 380 -2.17 12.43 8.24
C GLU A 380 -2.49 12.00 9.68
N GLY A 381 -2.01 12.76 10.68
CA GLY A 381 -1.96 12.33 12.08
C GLY A 381 -3.28 12.29 12.90
N PRO A 382 -4.31 13.13 12.66
CA PRO A 382 -5.45 13.27 13.58
C PRO A 382 -6.19 11.97 13.92
N LEU A 383 -6.24 10.99 13.00
CA LEU A 383 -6.91 9.70 13.24
C LEU A 383 -6.15 8.78 14.21
N PHE A 384 -4.86 9.02 14.41
CA PHE A 384 -3.95 8.05 15.03
C PHE A 384 -3.35 8.53 16.35
N VAL A 385 -3.58 9.79 16.71
CA VAL A 385 -3.08 10.39 17.94
C VAL A 385 -4.24 10.57 18.94
N PRO A 386 -4.07 10.24 20.23
CA PRO A 386 -5.08 10.50 21.24
C PRO A 386 -5.51 11.98 21.23
N PRO A 387 -6.81 12.32 21.16
CA PRO A 387 -7.28 13.69 21.02
C PRO A 387 -7.36 14.44 22.37
N ILE A 388 -6.36 14.25 23.24
CA ILE A 388 -6.34 14.72 24.63
C ILE A 388 -5.01 15.36 25.04
N LEU A 389 -4.09 15.61 24.10
CA LEU A 389 -2.74 16.08 24.39
C LEU A 389 -2.70 17.62 24.41
N THR A 390 -2.77 18.21 25.60
CA THR A 390 -2.92 19.66 25.77
C THR A 390 -1.67 20.36 26.28
N THR A 391 -0.81 19.65 27.01
CA THR A 391 0.43 20.18 27.59
C THR A 391 1.67 19.53 26.97
N GLN A 392 2.83 20.18 27.10
CA GLN A 392 4.09 19.57 26.68
C GLN A 392 4.37 18.26 27.44
N SER A 393 3.97 18.19 28.71
CA SER A 393 4.08 16.96 29.51
C SER A 393 3.23 15.83 28.94
N ASP A 394 2.01 16.12 28.45
CA ASP A 394 1.16 15.11 27.79
C ASP A 394 1.86 14.54 26.56
N VAL A 395 2.42 15.41 25.70
CA VAL A 395 3.16 14.99 24.50
C VAL A 395 4.39 14.17 24.86
N VAL A 396 5.20 14.60 25.83
CA VAL A 396 6.39 13.83 26.27
C VAL A 396 5.98 12.46 26.80
N ASN A 397 4.94 12.40 27.64
CA ASN A 397 4.45 11.15 28.20
C ASN A 397 3.92 10.20 27.12
N TRP A 398 3.19 10.73 26.13
CA TRP A 398 2.73 9.95 24.97
C TRP A 398 3.91 9.45 24.14
N LEU A 399 4.90 10.31 23.84
CA LEU A 399 6.09 9.92 23.08
C LEU A 399 6.91 8.84 23.79
N GLN A 400 7.12 8.96 25.11
CA GLN A 400 7.92 7.99 25.86
C GLN A 400 7.16 6.73 26.26
N GLY A 401 5.85 6.84 26.47
CA GLY A 401 5.02 5.74 26.98
C GLY A 401 4.38 4.90 25.89
N SER A 402 4.21 5.44 24.68
CA SER A 402 3.37 4.82 23.66
C SER A 402 3.96 4.90 22.27
N GLU A 403 4.27 6.11 21.79
CA GLU A 403 4.69 6.29 20.40
C GLU A 403 6.15 5.87 20.17
N PHE A 404 7.10 6.33 20.97
CA PHE A 404 8.52 5.99 20.81
C PHE A 404 9.13 5.44 22.12
N PRO A 405 8.65 4.29 22.63
CA PRO A 405 9.02 3.79 23.95
C PRO A 405 10.52 3.42 24.10
N ASN A 406 11.23 3.30 22.99
CA ASN A 406 12.67 2.97 22.98
C ASN A 406 13.58 4.22 22.89
N LEU A 407 13.03 5.42 22.74
CA LEU A 407 13.83 6.63 22.61
C LEU A 407 14.25 7.19 23.97
N THR A 408 15.51 7.63 24.05
CA THR A 408 16.02 8.34 25.23
C THR A 408 15.38 9.72 25.36
N PRO A 409 15.34 10.32 26.57
CA PRO A 409 14.86 11.69 26.75
C PRO A 409 15.57 12.72 25.85
N ALA A 410 16.86 12.53 25.58
CA ALA A 410 17.60 13.41 24.67
C ALA A 410 17.09 13.32 23.22
N GLN A 411 16.80 12.11 22.73
CA GLN A 411 16.25 11.90 21.39
C GLN A 411 14.81 12.44 21.28
N ILE A 412 14.00 12.28 22.32
CA ILE A 412 12.67 12.91 22.38
C ILE A 412 12.80 14.44 22.30
N ASN A 413 13.75 15.03 23.03
CA ASN A 413 14.00 16.46 22.94
C ASN A 413 14.45 16.89 21.54
N THR A 414 15.18 16.04 20.79
CA THR A 414 15.52 16.30 19.39
C THR A 414 14.28 16.35 18.51
N ILE A 415 13.34 15.39 18.64
CA ILE A 415 12.07 15.39 17.90
C ILE A 415 11.23 16.63 18.23
N LEU A 416 11.13 16.97 19.52
CA LEU A 416 10.42 18.14 19.99
C LEU A 416 11.05 19.44 19.48
N ALA A 417 12.38 19.54 19.46
CA ALA A 417 13.07 20.72 18.93
C ALA A 417 12.86 20.87 17.41
N ALA A 418 12.82 19.76 16.67
CA ALA A 418 12.52 19.76 15.25
C ALA A 418 11.05 20.13 14.96
N ASN A 419 10.15 19.87 15.90
CA ASN A 419 8.72 20.20 15.83
C ASN A 419 8.35 21.26 16.88
N PRO A 420 8.75 22.53 16.71
CA PRO A 420 8.50 23.55 17.73
C PRO A 420 7.01 23.87 17.88
N ASN A 421 6.62 24.17 19.11
CA ASN A 421 5.30 24.70 19.45
C ASN A 421 5.51 26.12 19.99
N ASP A 422 5.64 27.08 19.07
CA ASP A 422 5.96 28.48 19.40
C ASP A 422 4.71 29.28 19.85
N ALA A 423 4.82 30.61 19.93
CA ALA A 423 3.74 31.46 20.45
C ALA A 423 2.57 31.65 19.46
N VAL A 424 2.69 31.23 18.19
CA VAL A 424 1.64 31.39 17.16
C VAL A 424 0.72 30.17 17.13
N THR A 425 0.20 29.80 18.30
CA THR A 425 -0.69 28.65 18.49
C THR A 425 -2.18 29.03 18.42
N SER A 426 -2.51 30.25 18.01
CA SER A 426 -3.91 30.65 17.88
C SER A 426 -4.60 29.80 16.81
N ALA A 427 -5.87 29.47 17.02
CA ALA A 427 -6.69 28.76 16.03
C ALA A 427 -6.81 29.52 14.69
N THR A 428 -6.45 30.81 14.66
CA THR A 428 -6.44 31.68 13.48
C THR A 428 -5.03 31.95 12.92
N GLY A 429 -4.00 31.26 13.43
CA GLY A 429 -2.64 31.33 12.89
C GLY A 429 -2.55 30.75 11.48
N PRO A 430 -1.40 30.88 10.79
CA PRO A 430 -1.17 30.17 9.52
C PRO A 430 -1.36 28.67 9.72
N HIS A 431 -2.10 27.98 8.86
CA HIS A 431 -2.32 26.53 8.99
C HIS A 431 -1.26 25.75 8.20
N PHE A 432 -1.29 24.42 8.22
CA PHE A 432 -0.79 23.64 7.08
C PHE A 432 -1.52 24.04 5.80
N GLU A 433 -0.95 23.72 4.65
CA GLU A 433 -1.56 23.95 3.35
C GLU A 433 -2.84 23.11 3.20
N THR A 434 -3.91 23.55 3.85
CA THR A 434 -5.14 22.79 4.11
C THR A 434 -6.37 23.68 4.04
N ASP A 435 -6.24 24.98 3.82
CA ASP A 435 -7.35 25.94 3.78
C ASP A 435 -7.85 26.24 2.37
N GLY A 436 -7.05 25.93 1.34
CA GLY A 436 -7.38 26.21 -0.06
C GLY A 436 -7.30 27.68 -0.47
N LEU A 437 -6.78 28.57 0.38
CA LEU A 437 -6.77 30.02 0.17
C LEU A 437 -5.39 30.64 -0.08
N GLY A 438 -4.31 29.90 0.16
CA GLY A 438 -2.95 30.36 -0.15
C GLY A 438 -1.86 29.58 0.56
N SER A 439 -0.62 30.06 0.45
CA SER A 439 0.55 29.40 1.04
C SER A 439 0.48 29.40 2.57
N ALA A 440 0.32 28.23 3.19
CA ALA A 440 0.19 28.12 4.63
C ALA A 440 1.30 27.23 5.22
N THR A 441 1.95 27.72 6.29
CA THR A 441 2.77 26.89 7.18
C THR A 441 2.72 27.39 8.63
N ALA A 442 2.01 26.69 9.52
CA ALA A 442 2.47 26.48 10.88
C ALA A 442 2.59 24.97 11.14
N VAL A 443 3.72 24.57 11.72
CA VAL A 443 4.04 23.16 12.06
C VAL A 443 3.07 22.55 13.08
N HIS A 444 2.32 23.40 13.79
CA HIS A 444 1.50 23.03 14.94
C HIS A 444 0.11 23.70 14.90
N VAL A 445 -0.35 24.14 13.73
CA VAL A 445 -1.73 24.63 13.54
C VAL A 445 -2.29 24.04 12.25
N SER A 446 -3.46 23.42 12.34
CA SER A 446 -4.26 22.95 11.21
C SER A 446 -5.74 23.28 11.46
N GLN A 447 -6.60 22.91 10.52
CA GLN A 447 -8.05 22.95 10.75
C GLN A 447 -8.52 21.93 11.79
N ASP A 448 -7.78 20.83 12.01
CA ASP A 448 -8.12 19.78 12.99
C ASP A 448 -7.77 20.18 14.43
N ALA A 449 -6.58 20.74 14.64
CA ALA A 449 -6.08 21.06 15.97
C ALA A 449 -5.03 22.19 15.93
N ASN A 450 -4.72 22.71 17.12
CA ASN A 450 -3.61 23.64 17.34
C ASN A 450 -2.79 23.22 18.57
N GLY A 451 -1.64 23.87 18.76
CA GLY A 451 -0.82 23.69 19.95
C GLY A 451 -0.23 22.29 20.04
N GLN A 452 -0.20 21.74 21.26
CA GLN A 452 0.42 20.45 21.55
C GLN A 452 -0.27 19.27 20.86
N GLN A 453 -1.60 19.32 20.69
CA GLN A 453 -2.33 18.28 19.98
C GLN A 453 -1.89 18.23 18.51
N GLN A 454 -1.84 19.38 17.84
CA GLN A 454 -1.42 19.41 16.45
C GLN A 454 0.06 19.10 16.27
N ARG A 455 0.91 19.50 17.23
CA ARG A 455 2.30 19.11 17.26
C ARG A 455 2.43 17.57 17.32
N ALA A 456 1.65 16.91 18.15
CA ALA A 456 1.63 15.45 18.24
C ALA A 456 1.11 14.81 16.94
N ASN A 457 0.03 15.35 16.36
CA ASN A 457 -0.48 14.92 15.05
C ASN A 457 0.62 15.03 13.97
N ASN A 458 1.37 16.14 13.93
CA ASN A 458 2.45 16.31 12.96
C ASN A 458 3.63 15.35 13.20
N ILE A 459 4.02 15.13 14.46
CA ILE A 459 5.08 14.16 14.80
C ILE A 459 4.70 12.76 14.29
N TYR A 460 3.46 12.33 14.55
CA TYR A 460 2.97 11.04 14.05
C TYR A 460 2.93 11.00 12.52
N ALA A 461 2.34 12.03 11.89
CA ALA A 461 2.23 12.14 10.44
C ALA A 461 3.59 12.02 9.75
N GLU A 462 4.61 12.69 10.29
CA GLU A 462 5.96 12.66 9.76
C GLU A 462 6.63 11.31 9.93
N ALA A 463 6.61 10.75 11.14
CA ALA A 463 7.25 9.47 11.40
C ALA A 463 6.64 8.31 10.58
N THR A 464 5.33 8.37 10.32
CA THR A 464 4.54 7.23 9.86
C THR A 464 4.12 7.29 8.40
N PHE A 465 4.01 8.49 7.80
CA PHE A 465 3.49 8.66 6.42
C PHE A 465 4.32 9.64 5.58
N ALA A 466 4.45 10.89 6.02
CA ALA A 466 5.03 11.94 5.21
C ALA A 466 6.54 11.74 5.01
N CYS A 467 7.31 11.41 6.04
CA CYS A 467 8.74 11.13 5.85
C CYS A 467 9.02 9.83 5.10
N PRO A 468 8.27 8.72 5.33
CA PRO A 468 8.31 7.56 4.44
C PRO A 468 8.10 7.91 2.96
N ALA A 469 7.16 8.81 2.63
CA ALA A 469 6.98 9.30 1.26
C ALA A 469 8.22 10.01 0.70
N TYR A 470 8.88 10.86 1.50
CA TYR A 470 10.11 11.54 1.13
C TYR A 470 11.29 10.56 0.94
N TRP A 471 11.44 9.59 1.84
CA TRP A 471 12.51 8.58 1.74
C TRP A 471 12.31 7.67 0.53
N LEU A 472 11.07 7.30 0.23
CA LEU A 472 10.72 6.53 -0.97
C LEU A 472 11.02 7.31 -2.24
N ALA A 473 10.66 8.61 -2.30
CA ALA A 473 11.02 9.44 -3.44
C ALA A 473 12.54 9.44 -3.67
N SER A 474 13.34 9.64 -2.62
CA SER A 474 14.81 9.57 -2.68
C SER A 474 15.35 8.19 -3.07
N ALA A 475 14.74 7.11 -2.60
CA ALA A 475 15.20 5.73 -2.87
C ALA A 475 15.08 5.32 -4.34
N TYR A 476 14.20 5.98 -5.11
CA TYR A 476 14.02 5.75 -6.55
C TYR A 476 14.73 6.81 -7.43
N SER A 477 15.51 7.74 -6.85
CA SER A 477 16.28 8.72 -7.64
C SER A 477 17.69 8.23 -7.99
N ASP A 478 18.34 8.89 -8.95
CA ASP A 478 19.78 8.79 -9.26
C ASP A 478 20.29 7.40 -9.71
N ARG A 479 19.41 6.52 -10.17
CA ARG A 479 19.76 5.13 -10.58
C ARG A 479 19.19 4.69 -11.92
N GLY A 480 18.87 5.64 -12.80
CA GLY A 480 18.13 5.39 -14.05
C GLY A 480 16.62 5.15 -13.83
N ALA A 481 16.17 5.30 -12.59
CA ALA A 481 14.78 5.35 -12.15
C ALA A 481 14.34 6.81 -11.96
N SER A 482 13.03 7.06 -11.96
CA SER A 482 12.46 8.37 -11.66
C SER A 482 11.35 8.26 -10.63
N SER A 483 11.28 9.24 -9.75
CA SER A 483 10.19 9.36 -8.79
C SER A 483 9.61 10.76 -8.79
N TRP A 484 8.37 10.88 -8.34
CA TRP A 484 7.65 12.15 -8.22
C TRP A 484 6.92 12.19 -6.89
N LEU A 485 7.00 13.31 -6.19
CA LEU A 485 6.32 13.52 -4.92
C LEU A 485 5.14 14.49 -5.09
N TYR A 486 4.00 14.15 -4.49
CA TYR A 486 2.89 15.08 -4.28
C TYR A 486 2.49 15.21 -2.81
N GLN A 487 1.86 16.34 -2.47
CA GLN A 487 1.04 16.46 -1.27
C GLN A 487 -0.41 16.69 -1.70
N TYR A 488 -1.36 16.00 -1.08
CA TYR A 488 -2.78 16.32 -1.21
C TYR A 488 -3.19 17.27 -0.09
N SER A 489 -3.79 18.39 -0.47
CA SER A 489 -4.03 19.53 0.41
C SER A 489 -5.45 20.05 0.39
N VAL A 490 -6.35 19.42 -0.37
CA VAL A 490 -7.76 19.84 -0.39
C VAL A 490 -8.38 19.64 1.01
N PRO A 491 -8.89 20.71 1.66
CA PRO A 491 -9.43 20.65 3.00
C PRO A 491 -10.44 19.51 3.17
N TYR A 492 -10.34 18.65 4.16
CA TYR A 492 -9.55 18.71 5.39
C TYR A 492 -8.23 17.93 5.32
N ALA A 493 -7.94 17.32 4.16
CA ALA A 493 -6.70 16.64 3.84
C ALA A 493 -6.20 15.66 4.93
N PHE A 494 -7.13 15.00 5.62
CA PHE A 494 -6.78 13.92 6.55
C PHE A 494 -6.40 12.64 5.79
N HIS A 495 -5.81 11.69 6.48
CA HIS A 495 -5.45 10.38 5.93
C HIS A 495 -6.59 9.70 5.14
N GLY A 496 -6.33 9.31 3.88
CA GLY A 496 -7.32 8.71 2.98
C GLY A 496 -8.30 9.66 2.26
N SER A 497 -8.24 10.99 2.49
CA SER A 497 -9.11 11.98 1.81
C SER A 497 -9.01 11.96 0.28
N ASP A 498 -7.84 11.62 -0.22
CA ASP A 498 -7.47 11.60 -1.62
C ASP A 498 -8.08 10.43 -2.39
N VAL A 499 -8.48 9.34 -1.70
CA VAL A 499 -9.09 8.14 -2.32
C VAL A 499 -10.29 8.49 -3.18
N ALA A 500 -11.20 9.32 -2.65
CA ALA A 500 -12.39 9.77 -3.37
C ALA A 500 -12.04 10.58 -4.63
N ALA A 501 -10.91 11.28 -4.65
CA ALA A 501 -10.50 12.08 -5.80
C ALA A 501 -10.11 11.18 -6.98
N TYR A 502 -9.39 10.07 -6.74
CA TYR A 502 -8.95 9.17 -7.82
C TYR A 502 -9.87 7.98 -8.11
N PHE A 503 -10.60 7.41 -7.13
CA PHE A 503 -11.54 6.31 -7.39
C PHE A 503 -13.01 6.70 -7.39
N GLY A 504 -13.35 7.84 -6.79
CA GLY A 504 -14.73 8.29 -6.71
C GLY A 504 -15.59 7.54 -5.68
N PRO A 505 -16.84 7.99 -5.48
CA PRO A 505 -17.35 9.27 -5.96
C PRO A 505 -16.64 10.44 -5.26
N GLN A 506 -16.36 11.51 -6.00
CA GLN A 506 -15.64 12.67 -5.46
C GLN A 506 -16.48 13.37 -4.37
N THR A 507 -15.82 13.95 -3.37
CA THR A 507 -16.50 14.66 -2.28
C THR A 507 -16.90 16.10 -2.70
N PRO A 508 -17.85 16.77 -2.02
CA PRO A 508 -18.35 18.10 -2.44
C PRO A 508 -17.30 19.23 -2.51
N ASN A 509 -16.16 19.04 -1.84
CA ASN A 509 -14.98 19.91 -1.83
C ASN A 509 -13.96 19.58 -2.92
N GLN A 510 -14.20 18.54 -3.72
CA GLN A 510 -13.42 18.17 -4.90
C GLN A 510 -14.23 18.55 -6.15
N SER A 511 -13.74 19.50 -6.93
CA SER A 511 -14.39 19.87 -8.20
C SER A 511 -14.20 18.79 -9.27
N ASP A 512 -15.07 18.77 -10.28
CA ASP A 512 -14.93 17.88 -11.44
C ASP A 512 -13.56 18.05 -12.12
N ASP A 513 -13.11 19.29 -12.28
CA ASP A 513 -11.80 19.62 -12.87
C ASP A 513 -10.64 19.07 -12.03
N PHE A 514 -10.74 19.14 -10.70
CA PHE A 514 -9.70 18.65 -9.80
C PHE A 514 -9.64 17.12 -9.80
N ALA A 515 -10.79 16.46 -9.65
CA ALA A 515 -10.86 15.00 -9.68
C ALA A 515 -10.38 14.45 -11.02
N LEU A 516 -10.78 15.07 -12.13
CA LEU A 516 -10.29 14.70 -13.46
C LEU A 516 -8.76 14.88 -13.57
N ALA A 517 -8.21 16.01 -13.10
CA ALA A 517 -6.77 16.25 -13.10
C ALA A 517 -6.01 15.17 -12.30
N PHE A 518 -6.49 14.82 -11.10
CA PHE A 518 -5.83 13.84 -10.24
C PHE A 518 -5.93 12.42 -10.82
N ARG A 519 -7.10 12.02 -11.35
CA ARG A 519 -7.27 10.74 -12.07
C ARG A 519 -6.35 10.65 -13.28
N ARG A 520 -6.14 11.75 -14.00
CA ARG A 520 -5.22 11.82 -15.15
C ARG A 520 -3.76 11.75 -14.75
N ILE A 521 -3.39 12.33 -13.60
CA ILE A 521 -2.05 12.19 -13.01
C ILE A 521 -1.74 10.70 -12.75
N TRP A 522 -2.63 10.00 -12.02
CA TRP A 522 -2.47 8.57 -11.74
C TRP A 522 -2.47 7.74 -13.03
N GLY A 523 -3.43 7.96 -13.91
CA GLY A 523 -3.54 7.14 -15.12
C GLY A 523 -2.48 7.42 -16.19
N ASN A 524 -1.92 8.64 -16.27
CA ASN A 524 -0.72 8.90 -17.07
C ASN A 524 0.47 8.14 -16.51
N PHE A 525 0.64 8.12 -15.18
CA PHE A 525 1.69 7.34 -14.55
C PHE A 525 1.54 5.83 -14.82
N VAL A 526 0.34 5.29 -14.70
CA VAL A 526 0.07 3.87 -15.04
C VAL A 526 0.44 3.56 -16.49
N ARG A 527 0.07 4.44 -17.44
CA ARG A 527 0.28 4.19 -18.88
C ARG A 527 1.69 4.46 -19.36
N THR A 528 2.38 5.43 -18.78
CA THR A 528 3.63 5.99 -19.35
C THR A 528 4.79 6.02 -18.35
N GLY A 529 4.51 5.89 -17.06
CA GLY A 529 5.49 6.10 -16.00
C GLY A 529 5.81 7.54 -15.67
N ASN A 530 5.02 8.48 -16.19
CA ASN A 530 5.18 9.90 -15.93
C ASN A 530 3.81 10.49 -15.49
N PRO A 531 3.72 11.19 -14.35
CA PRO A 531 2.47 11.74 -13.85
C PRO A 531 2.04 13.06 -14.51
N SER A 532 2.87 13.63 -15.40
CA SER A 532 2.59 14.94 -16.00
C SER A 532 1.30 14.94 -16.81
N ILE A 533 0.52 16.01 -16.73
CA ILE A 533 -0.77 16.20 -17.42
C ILE A 533 -0.78 17.49 -18.25
N SER A 534 -1.65 17.61 -19.25
CA SER A 534 -1.73 18.84 -20.07
C SER A 534 -2.15 20.08 -19.25
N ALA A 535 -1.78 21.28 -19.72
CA ALA A 535 -2.16 22.54 -19.07
C ALA A 535 -3.69 22.67 -18.86
N PRO A 536 -4.56 22.35 -19.84
CA PRO A 536 -6.01 22.41 -19.64
C PRO A 536 -6.53 21.55 -18.50
N LEU A 537 -5.97 20.34 -18.32
CA LEU A 537 -6.33 19.47 -17.20
C LEU A 537 -5.83 20.06 -15.88
N ALA A 538 -4.61 20.59 -15.85
CA ALA A 538 -4.00 21.07 -14.63
C ALA A 538 -4.66 22.38 -14.13
N ASN A 539 -4.90 23.33 -15.04
CA ASN A 539 -5.58 24.59 -14.73
C ASN A 539 -7.09 24.38 -14.49
N GLY A 540 -7.69 23.34 -15.07
CA GLY A 540 -9.13 23.12 -15.10
C GLY A 540 -9.79 23.78 -16.31
N ALA A 541 -10.83 23.14 -16.86
CA ALA A 541 -11.55 23.66 -18.02
C ALA A 541 -12.28 24.98 -17.71
N GLY A 542 -12.68 25.18 -16.44
CA GLY A 542 -13.32 26.40 -15.96
C GLY A 542 -12.37 27.58 -15.72
N ALA A 543 -11.05 27.41 -15.87
CA ALA A 543 -10.09 28.48 -15.62
C ALA A 543 -10.20 29.64 -16.63
N ALA A 544 -9.81 30.85 -16.21
CA ALA A 544 -9.79 32.02 -17.09
C ALA A 544 -8.84 31.84 -18.30
N ASN A 545 -7.75 31.07 -18.13
CA ASN A 545 -6.86 30.65 -19.20
C ASN A 545 -6.42 29.19 -19.01
N PRO A 546 -7.18 28.21 -19.52
CA PRO A 546 -6.87 26.78 -19.34
C PRO A 546 -5.54 26.38 -19.98
N ASN A 547 -5.05 27.13 -20.97
CA ASN A 547 -3.80 26.83 -21.67
C ASN A 547 -2.56 27.51 -21.06
N ALA A 548 -2.71 28.19 -19.91
CA ALA A 548 -1.59 28.82 -19.23
C ALA A 548 -0.51 27.77 -18.88
N PRO A 549 0.80 28.08 -19.04
CA PRO A 549 1.87 27.20 -18.60
C PRO A 549 1.67 26.80 -17.13
N HIS A 550 1.79 25.51 -16.84
CA HIS A 550 1.46 24.99 -15.53
C HIS A 550 2.50 23.96 -15.06
N PRO A 551 2.94 23.95 -13.80
CA PRO A 551 4.00 23.06 -13.34
C PRO A 551 3.72 21.57 -13.52
N ALA A 552 2.46 21.16 -13.43
CA ALA A 552 2.05 19.77 -13.67
C ALA A 552 2.22 19.30 -15.14
N THR A 553 2.49 20.20 -16.10
CA THR A 553 2.75 19.80 -17.51
C THR A 553 4.13 19.23 -17.74
N ASN A 554 5.07 19.63 -16.91
CA ASN A 554 6.41 19.08 -16.89
C ASN A 554 6.78 18.87 -15.43
N TRP A 555 6.13 17.89 -14.80
CA TRP A 555 6.32 17.61 -13.40
C TRP A 555 7.77 17.15 -13.20
N PRO A 556 8.60 17.93 -12.49
CA PRO A 556 9.99 17.57 -12.31
C PRO A 556 10.09 16.29 -11.49
N ALA A 557 10.89 15.34 -11.97
CA ALA A 557 11.27 14.19 -11.17
C ALA A 557 12.03 14.66 -9.92
N TRP A 558 11.89 13.89 -8.83
CA TRP A 558 12.59 14.10 -7.59
C TRP A 558 14.11 14.06 -7.80
N SER A 559 14.81 14.96 -7.12
CA SER A 559 16.26 14.95 -7.00
C SER A 559 16.61 15.36 -5.58
N ASP A 560 17.53 14.64 -4.94
CA ASP A 560 17.97 14.98 -3.58
C ASP A 560 18.65 16.36 -3.51
N ALA A 561 19.26 16.81 -4.61
CA ALA A 561 19.91 18.12 -4.69
C ALA A 561 18.92 19.29 -4.77
N ALA A 562 17.74 19.07 -5.35
CA ALA A 562 16.71 20.08 -5.54
C ALA A 562 15.31 19.45 -5.43
N PRO A 563 14.92 18.98 -4.22
CA PRO A 563 13.72 18.19 -4.05
C PRO A 563 12.48 19.06 -4.23
N LYS A 564 11.55 18.58 -5.05
CA LYS A 564 10.32 19.28 -5.42
C LYS A 564 9.12 18.37 -5.25
N LEU A 565 7.97 18.97 -4.96
CA LEU A 565 6.69 18.29 -4.95
C LEU A 565 5.62 19.10 -5.67
N ILE A 566 4.59 18.45 -6.18
CA ILE A 566 3.36 19.13 -6.58
C ILE A 566 2.38 19.11 -5.41
N ASN A 567 1.91 20.29 -5.05
CA ASN A 567 0.79 20.45 -4.13
C ASN A 567 -0.52 20.31 -4.92
N LEU A 568 -1.34 19.32 -4.59
CA LEU A 568 -2.65 19.09 -5.16
C LEU A 568 -3.69 19.73 -4.24
N ASN A 569 -4.11 20.95 -4.60
CA ASN A 569 -5.07 21.74 -3.83
C ASN A 569 -6.15 22.35 -4.74
N THR A 570 -7.19 22.91 -4.12
CA THR A 570 -8.28 23.66 -4.76
C THR A 570 -8.42 25.03 -4.09
N THR A 571 -9.01 25.99 -4.81
CA THR A 571 -9.35 27.31 -4.28
C THR A 571 -10.74 27.75 -4.75
N GLY A 572 -11.23 28.88 -4.25
CA GLY A 572 -12.55 29.41 -4.57
C GLY A 572 -13.68 28.64 -3.88
N GLY A 573 -14.86 28.60 -4.49
CA GLY A 573 -16.05 27.96 -3.90
C GLY A 573 -16.70 28.76 -2.77
N VAL A 574 -17.62 28.11 -2.06
CA VAL A 574 -18.35 28.67 -0.92
C VAL A 574 -17.91 27.97 0.36
N ALA A 575 -17.47 28.75 1.34
CA ALA A 575 -17.09 28.25 2.65
C ALA A 575 -18.29 27.60 3.37
N SER A 576 -18.07 26.42 3.93
CA SER A 576 -19.03 25.64 4.71
C SER A 576 -18.34 25.03 5.93
N GLN A 577 -18.99 25.13 7.09
CA GLN A 577 -18.51 24.51 8.33
C GLN A 577 -18.94 23.05 8.36
N THR A 578 -17.98 22.13 8.43
CA THR A 578 -18.22 20.68 8.42
C THR A 578 -17.67 20.06 9.70
N PRO A 579 -18.53 19.44 10.54
CA PRO A 579 -18.05 18.70 11.70
C PRO A 579 -17.36 17.41 11.24
N LEU A 580 -16.16 17.16 11.76
CA LEU A 580 -15.44 15.92 11.57
C LEU A 580 -15.95 14.85 12.55
N PRO A 581 -15.90 13.56 12.17
CA PRO A 581 -16.38 12.47 13.04
C PRO A 581 -15.70 12.41 14.42
N TRP A 582 -14.49 12.95 14.54
CA TRP A 582 -13.72 13.00 15.79
C TRP A 582 -13.84 14.33 16.56
N GLY A 583 -14.70 15.27 16.13
CA GLY A 583 -15.10 16.43 16.93
C GLY A 583 -14.84 17.82 16.33
N PRO A 584 -13.64 18.12 15.80
CA PRO A 584 -13.33 19.44 15.23
C PRO A 584 -14.31 19.84 14.12
N VAL A 585 -14.62 21.13 14.01
CA VAL A 585 -15.38 21.69 12.88
C VAL A 585 -14.40 22.41 11.98
N VAL A 586 -14.33 21.97 10.73
CA VAL A 586 -13.40 22.49 9.72
C VAL A 586 -14.14 23.29 8.67
N THR A 587 -13.43 24.26 8.07
CA THR A 587 -13.93 25.02 6.93
C THR A 587 -13.57 24.30 5.64
N GLN A 588 -14.59 23.89 4.89
CA GLN A 588 -14.44 23.37 3.54
C GLN A 588 -14.96 24.38 2.53
N PHE A 589 -14.47 24.30 1.31
CA PHE A 589 -14.99 25.07 0.19
C PHE A 589 -15.73 24.11 -0.73
N THR A 590 -16.97 24.44 -1.09
CA THR A 590 -17.83 23.58 -1.90
C THR A 590 -18.59 24.40 -2.95
N GLY A 591 -19.16 23.72 -3.94
CA GLY A 591 -20.08 24.35 -4.88
C GLY A 591 -19.41 25.22 -5.95
N PRO A 592 -20.18 26.08 -6.63
CA PRO A 592 -19.71 26.82 -7.80
C PRO A 592 -18.50 27.72 -7.49
N GLY A 593 -17.57 27.78 -8.44
CA GLY A 593 -16.35 28.59 -8.32
C GLY A 593 -15.18 27.87 -7.66
N LEU A 594 -15.33 26.60 -7.25
CA LEU A 594 -14.18 25.76 -6.96
C LEU A 594 -13.31 25.59 -8.20
N ALA A 595 -12.01 25.79 -8.04
CA ALA A 595 -11.02 25.73 -9.12
C ALA A 595 -9.74 25.03 -8.65
N ASN A 596 -8.98 24.50 -9.60
CA ASN A 596 -7.69 23.88 -9.32
C ASN A 596 -6.69 24.94 -8.81
N ALA A 597 -5.98 24.61 -7.74
CA ALA A 597 -4.87 25.40 -7.17
C ALA A 597 -3.59 24.56 -7.12
N ILE A 598 -3.36 23.77 -8.16
CA ILE A 598 -2.20 22.87 -8.25
C ILE A 598 -0.93 23.72 -8.41
N SER A 599 0.09 23.46 -7.61
CA SER A 599 1.31 24.27 -7.62
C SER A 599 2.57 23.44 -7.40
N LEU A 600 3.72 23.99 -7.79
CA LEU A 600 5.03 23.38 -7.53
C LEU A 600 5.65 24.01 -6.29
N ALA A 601 6.11 23.15 -5.37
CA ALA A 601 6.76 23.56 -4.16
C ALA A 601 8.17 22.97 -4.04
N SER A 602 9.03 23.68 -3.29
CA SER A 602 10.30 23.12 -2.81
C SER A 602 10.00 22.17 -1.66
N ALA A 603 10.16 20.87 -1.86
CA ALA A 603 9.94 19.88 -0.81
C ALA A 603 10.91 20.06 0.37
N ALA A 604 12.07 20.70 0.14
CA ALA A 604 13.02 21.07 1.18
C ALA A 604 12.48 22.12 2.16
N GLN A 605 11.76 23.13 1.65
CA GLN A 605 11.25 24.27 2.43
C GLN A 605 9.78 24.12 2.82
N TRP A 606 9.06 23.20 2.16
CA TRP A 606 7.65 22.96 2.38
C TRP A 606 7.31 22.67 3.84
N GLU A 607 6.21 23.24 4.32
CA GLU A 607 5.68 23.09 5.68
C GLU A 607 6.73 23.27 6.79
N GLY A 608 7.45 24.39 6.72
CA GLY A 608 8.44 24.78 7.72
C GLY A 608 9.71 23.92 7.69
N GLY A 609 10.08 23.41 6.51
CA GLY A 609 11.28 22.60 6.35
C GLY A 609 11.10 21.11 6.65
N ARG A 610 9.99 20.50 6.22
CA ARG A 610 9.67 19.08 6.47
C ARG A 610 10.83 18.13 6.13
N LYS A 611 11.53 18.34 5.02
CA LYS A 611 12.68 17.50 4.64
C LYS A 611 13.73 17.39 5.76
N ALA A 612 14.05 18.49 6.42
CA ALA A 612 15.01 18.49 7.52
C ALA A 612 14.49 17.72 8.75
N ARG A 613 13.18 17.77 9.01
CA ARG A 613 12.56 16.94 10.06
C ARG A 613 12.57 15.46 9.69
N CYS A 614 12.36 15.11 8.42
CA CYS A 614 12.54 13.75 7.93
C CYS A 614 13.99 13.24 8.06
N ASP A 615 14.98 14.13 7.95
CA ASP A 615 16.37 13.78 8.20
C ASP A 615 16.66 13.50 9.69
N VAL A 616 15.89 14.10 10.61
CA VAL A 616 15.93 13.76 12.05
C VAL A 616 15.43 12.33 12.27
N TYR A 617 14.26 11.96 11.73
CA TYR A 617 13.70 10.62 11.94
C TYR A 617 14.57 9.51 11.35
N ILE A 618 15.11 9.68 10.13
CA ILE A 618 15.99 8.66 9.53
C ILE A 618 17.32 8.55 10.31
N GLY A 619 17.82 9.66 10.88
CA GLY A 619 18.97 9.64 11.79
C GLY A 619 18.72 8.88 13.09
N LEU A 620 17.45 8.72 13.48
CA LEU A 620 17.01 7.94 14.63
C LEU A 620 16.61 6.50 14.29
N ALA A 621 16.73 6.05 13.03
CA ALA A 621 16.28 4.72 12.57
C ALA A 621 17.01 3.52 13.24
N ALA A 622 18.11 3.76 13.95
CA ALA A 622 18.73 2.74 14.80
C ALA A 622 17.97 2.52 16.12
N SER A 623 17.25 3.54 16.61
CA SER A 623 16.51 3.54 17.88
C SER A 623 15.00 3.49 17.69
N ILE A 624 14.50 4.03 16.59
CA ILE A 624 13.14 3.83 16.10
C ILE A 624 13.24 2.72 15.06
N PRO A 625 12.56 1.58 15.22
CA PRO A 625 12.61 0.51 14.22
C PRO A 625 11.82 0.91 12.96
N LEU A 626 12.26 1.95 12.25
CA LEU A 626 11.73 2.43 10.96
C LEU A 626 12.23 1.55 9.81
#